data_AF-A0A256XJD0-F1
#
_entry.id   AF-A0A256XJD0-F1
#
_cell.length_a   1.000
_cell.length_b   1.000
_cell.length_c   1.000
_cell.angle_alpha   90.00
_cell.angle_beta   90.00
_cell.angle_gamma   90.00
#
_symmetry.space_group_name_H-M   'P 1'
#
loop_
_entity.id
_entity.type
_entity.pdbx_description
1 polymer ?
#
loop_
_entity_poly.entity_id
_entity_poly.type
_entity_poly.pdbx_seq_one_letter_code
_entity_poly.pdbx_strand_id
1 'polypeptide(L)'
;MSSKSELIIPKIKKETILSLLRKDKRIDDRGLDDYREIEITTNLIGKADGSAIVKLGDTTVITGVKVQLDRPFPDTPEKGIQIVNAELIPLASPIFEPGPPGEEDVELSRVIDRGLRSSEMIKLDELVLIPGEKVWAVFVDIYALDHGGNLIDASALASVAALLTTQYNKVEVETLQFEFLKSLEKN
;
A
#
# COMPACT_ATOMS: atom_id res chain seq x y z
N MET A 1 -11.67 9.19 23.44
CA MET A 1 -10.50 9.37 24.32
C MET A 1 -9.29 8.84 23.58
N SER A 2 -8.54 9.71 22.91
CA SER A 2 -7.26 9.35 22.29
C SER A 2 -6.19 10.11 23.08
N SER A 3 -5.69 9.50 24.16
CA SER A 3 -4.45 9.95 24.77
C SER A 3 -3.33 9.23 24.05
N LYS A 4 -3.02 9.65 22.82
CA LYS A 4 -1.81 9.18 22.13
C LYS A 4 -0.62 9.47 23.03
N SER A 5 0.21 8.47 23.26
CA SER A 5 1.49 8.60 23.93
C SER A 5 2.40 9.47 23.05
N GLU A 6 2.36 10.79 23.25
CA GLU A 6 3.29 11.68 22.56
C GLU A 6 4.72 11.26 22.88
N LEU A 7 5.48 10.90 21.85
CA LEU A 7 6.92 10.65 21.98
C LEU A 7 7.57 11.96 22.44
N ILE A 8 7.99 12.01 23.71
CA ILE A 8 8.67 13.18 24.27
C ILE A 8 10.03 13.33 23.59
N ILE A 9 10.17 14.35 22.75
CA ILE A 9 11.45 14.67 22.10
C ILE A 9 12.32 15.48 23.08
N PRO A 10 13.54 15.02 23.43
CA PRO A 10 14.44 15.80 24.27
C PRO A 10 14.74 17.18 23.68
N LYS A 11 14.71 18.22 24.53
CA LYS A 11 14.93 19.62 24.10
C LYS A 11 16.24 19.79 23.34
N ILE A 12 17.32 19.15 23.80
CA ILE A 12 18.63 19.20 23.15
C ILE A 12 18.61 18.59 21.73
N LYS A 13 17.83 17.53 21.50
CA LYS A 13 17.68 16.89 20.18
C LYS A 13 16.98 17.85 19.22
N LYS A 14 15.90 18.48 19.67
CA LYS A 14 15.18 19.51 18.91
C LYS A 14 16.09 20.68 18.53
N GLU A 15 16.84 21.24 19.49
CA GLU A 15 17.77 22.35 19.27
C GLU A 15 18.90 21.97 18.29
N THR A 16 19.39 20.75 18.38
CA THR A 16 20.42 20.22 17.47
C THR A 16 19.89 20.12 16.05
N ILE A 17 18.70 19.56 15.85
CA ILE A 17 18.06 19.47 14.53
C ILE A 17 17.88 20.87 13.93
N LEU A 18 17.37 21.84 14.71
CA LEU A 18 17.17 23.21 14.25
C LEU A 18 18.49 23.91 13.88
N SER A 19 19.58 23.63 14.61
CA SER A 19 20.91 24.17 14.33
C SER A 19 21.49 23.62 13.02
N LEU A 20 21.28 22.33 12.74
CA LEU A 20 21.73 21.69 11.51
C LEU A 20 20.95 22.17 10.29
N LEU A 21 19.62 22.33 10.42
CA LEU A 21 18.77 22.86 9.34
C LEU A 21 19.18 24.27 8.92
N ARG A 22 19.63 25.13 9.84
CA ARG A 22 20.18 26.47 9.50
C ARG A 22 21.48 26.43 8.69
N LYS A 23 22.12 25.26 8.61
CA LYS A 23 23.34 25.02 7.85
C LYS A 23 23.09 24.09 6.65
N ASP A 24 21.82 23.90 6.29
CA ASP A 24 21.37 23.00 5.22
C ASP A 24 21.87 21.55 5.40
N LYS A 25 21.96 21.10 6.65
CA LYS A 25 22.38 19.74 7.00
C LYS A 25 21.29 18.99 7.75
N ARG A 26 21.25 17.68 7.57
CA ARG A 26 20.42 16.75 8.33
C ARG A 26 21.26 15.99 9.36
N ILE A 27 20.59 15.26 10.25
CA ILE A 27 21.24 14.46 11.32
C ILE A 27 21.99 13.24 10.79
N ASP A 28 21.63 12.78 9.60
CA ASP A 28 22.16 11.62 8.89
C ASP A 28 23.01 12.05 7.68
N ASP A 29 23.51 13.29 7.70
CA ASP A 29 24.39 13.91 6.70
C ASP A 29 23.84 14.02 5.26
N ARG A 30 22.58 13.64 5.03
CA ARG A 30 21.89 13.82 3.75
C ARG A 30 21.56 15.30 3.47
N GLY A 31 21.45 15.64 2.19
CA GLY A 31 20.90 16.91 1.73
C GLY A 31 19.41 17.05 2.09
N LEU A 32 18.89 18.28 1.99
CA LEU A 32 17.51 18.58 2.38
C LEU A 32 16.48 17.85 1.47
N ASP A 33 16.79 17.72 0.19
CA ASP A 33 15.92 17.10 -0.82
C ASP A 33 16.23 15.62 -1.08
N ASP A 34 17.23 15.07 -0.39
CA ASP A 34 17.63 13.68 -0.57
C ASP A 34 16.64 12.73 0.12
N TYR A 35 16.31 11.64 -0.56
CA TYR A 35 15.63 10.49 0.04
C TYR A 35 16.61 9.65 0.89
N ARG A 36 16.06 8.80 1.77
CA ARG A 36 16.86 7.73 2.39
C ARG A 36 17.10 6.66 1.34
N GLU A 37 18.03 5.74 1.60
CA GLU A 37 18.20 4.56 0.75
C GLU A 37 16.86 3.79 0.63
N ILE A 38 16.54 3.39 -0.61
CA ILE A 38 15.32 2.67 -0.95
C ILE A 38 15.70 1.29 -1.47
N GLU A 39 15.21 0.25 -0.80
CA GLU A 39 15.31 -1.12 -1.25
C GLU A 39 13.90 -1.67 -1.53
N ILE A 40 13.70 -2.32 -2.67
CA ILE A 40 12.42 -2.90 -3.09
C ILE A 40 12.64 -4.36 -3.42
N THR A 41 11.87 -5.25 -2.79
CA THR A 41 11.84 -6.68 -3.12
C THR A 41 10.41 -7.09 -3.43
N THR A 42 10.17 -7.62 -4.63
CA THR A 42 8.84 -8.03 -5.09
C THR A 42 8.63 -9.55 -5.00
N ASN A 43 7.38 -9.99 -5.07
CA ASN A 43 6.97 -11.40 -5.09
C ASN A 43 7.40 -12.21 -3.87
N LEU A 44 7.39 -11.58 -2.69
CA LEU A 44 7.77 -12.20 -1.42
C LEU A 44 6.67 -13.13 -0.88
N ILE A 45 5.40 -12.76 -1.07
CA ILE A 45 4.25 -13.47 -0.52
C ILE A 45 3.66 -14.38 -1.61
N GLY A 46 4.01 -15.67 -1.60
CA GLY A 46 3.57 -16.62 -2.64
C GLY A 46 2.06 -16.91 -2.70
N LYS A 47 1.27 -16.45 -1.72
CA LYS A 47 -0.20 -16.56 -1.74
C LYS A 47 -0.92 -15.30 -2.25
N ALA A 48 -0.20 -14.18 -2.28
CA ALA A 48 -0.70 -12.94 -2.86
C ALA A 48 -0.52 -13.01 -4.38
N ASP A 49 -1.42 -12.35 -5.10
CA ASP A 49 -1.36 -12.30 -6.56
C ASP A 49 -0.25 -11.35 -7.01
N GLY A 50 0.05 -10.32 -6.20
CA GLY A 50 1.26 -9.50 -6.26
C GLY A 50 1.71 -9.13 -4.84
N SER A 51 3.00 -8.89 -4.64
CA SER A 51 3.50 -8.42 -3.34
C SER A 51 4.81 -7.69 -3.46
N ALA A 52 5.06 -6.78 -2.52
CA ALA A 52 6.34 -6.11 -2.39
C ALA A 52 6.63 -5.76 -0.94
N ILE A 53 7.89 -5.80 -0.57
CA ILE A 53 8.41 -5.19 0.65
C ILE A 53 9.34 -4.05 0.24
N VAL A 54 9.11 -2.87 0.83
CA VAL A 54 9.91 -1.67 0.60
C VAL A 54 10.52 -1.24 1.91
N LYS A 55 11.82 -0.98 1.86
CA LYS A 55 12.57 -0.39 2.95
C LYS A 55 13.06 0.99 2.52
N LEU A 56 12.59 2.03 3.22
CA LEU A 56 12.97 3.43 3.04
C LEU A 56 13.75 3.87 4.29
N GLY A 57 15.06 3.64 4.29
CA GLY A 57 15.88 3.72 5.50
C GLY A 57 15.36 2.77 6.60
N ASP A 58 14.96 3.34 7.74
CA ASP A 58 14.42 2.56 8.87
C ASP A 58 12.91 2.28 8.76
N THR A 59 12.24 2.76 7.70
CA THR A 59 10.81 2.48 7.50
C THR A 59 10.64 1.28 6.60
N THR A 60 9.96 0.24 7.08
CA THR A 60 9.69 -0.97 6.31
C THR A 60 8.19 -1.17 6.17
N VAL A 61 7.73 -1.33 4.92
CA VAL A 61 6.32 -1.58 4.59
C VAL A 61 6.23 -2.79 3.68
N ILE A 62 5.28 -3.67 3.95
CA ILE A 62 4.94 -4.78 3.07
C ILE A 62 3.53 -4.57 2.52
N THR A 63 3.35 -4.78 1.23
CA THR A 63 2.06 -4.71 0.56
C THR A 63 1.77 -6.01 -0.16
N GLY A 64 0.56 -6.52 0.04
CA GLY A 64 -0.01 -7.63 -0.72
C GLY A 64 -1.13 -7.14 -1.62
N VAL A 65 -1.22 -7.71 -2.82
CA VAL A 65 -2.33 -7.50 -3.74
C VAL A 65 -3.07 -8.81 -3.91
N LYS A 66 -4.40 -8.75 -3.80
CA LYS A 66 -5.29 -9.87 -4.09
C LYS A 66 -6.32 -9.46 -5.13
N VAL A 67 -6.50 -10.28 -6.15
CA VAL A 67 -7.48 -10.11 -7.22
C VAL A 67 -8.51 -11.22 -7.11
N GLN A 68 -9.78 -10.85 -6.97
CA GLN A 68 -10.89 -11.81 -6.90
C GLN A 68 -12.13 -11.31 -7.63
N LEU A 69 -13.05 -12.22 -7.92
CA LEU A 69 -14.31 -11.89 -8.58
C LEU A 69 -15.33 -11.39 -7.58
N ASP A 70 -15.88 -10.20 -7.81
CA ASP A 70 -16.89 -9.58 -6.95
C ASP A 70 -18.04 -8.96 -7.77
N ARG A 71 -19.08 -8.48 -7.09
CA ARG A 71 -20.13 -7.66 -7.68
C ARG A 71 -19.69 -6.20 -7.70
N PRO A 72 -19.88 -5.46 -8.81
CA PRO A 72 -19.53 -4.05 -8.86
C PRO A 72 -20.40 -3.23 -7.90
N PHE A 73 -19.95 -2.02 -7.57
CA PHE A 73 -20.78 -1.10 -6.79
C PHE A 73 -22.01 -0.64 -7.60
N PRO A 74 -23.18 -0.46 -6.96
CA PRO A 74 -24.41 -0.10 -7.66
C PRO A 74 -24.35 1.22 -8.45
N ASP A 75 -23.52 2.16 -8.00
CA ASP A 75 -23.29 3.46 -8.61
C ASP A 75 -22.28 3.42 -9.77
N THR A 76 -21.41 2.40 -9.83
CA THR A 76 -20.45 2.18 -10.90
C THR A 76 -20.47 0.73 -11.43
N PRO A 77 -21.57 0.29 -12.07
CA PRO A 77 -21.73 -1.08 -12.53
C PRO A 77 -20.78 -1.48 -13.68
N GLU A 78 -20.23 -0.49 -14.38
CA GLU A 78 -19.32 -0.63 -15.52
C GLU A 78 -17.84 -0.50 -15.12
N LYS A 79 -17.52 -0.68 -13.84
CA LYS A 79 -16.13 -0.57 -13.34
C LYS A 79 -15.79 -1.72 -12.40
N GLY A 80 -14.56 -2.20 -12.49
CA GLY A 80 -13.93 -3.02 -11.47
C GLY A 80 -13.75 -2.27 -10.15
N ILE A 81 -13.34 -3.02 -9.14
CA ILE A 81 -13.20 -2.51 -7.78
C ILE A 81 -11.72 -2.36 -7.44
N GLN A 82 -11.37 -1.23 -6.83
CA GLN A 82 -10.09 -1.02 -6.16
C GLN A 82 -10.40 -0.65 -4.71
N ILE A 83 -9.82 -1.41 -3.78
CA ILE A 83 -9.88 -1.16 -2.35
C ILE A 83 -8.46 -1.17 -1.82
N VAL A 84 -8.10 -0.12 -1.08
CA VAL A 84 -6.81 -0.04 -0.38
C VAL A 84 -7.09 -0.07 1.12
N ASN A 85 -6.42 -0.97 1.81
CA ASN A 85 -6.42 -1.04 3.27
C ASN A 85 -5.01 -0.77 3.78
N ALA A 86 -4.91 -0.17 4.96
CA ALA A 86 -3.65 -0.03 5.66
C ALA A 86 -3.85 -0.43 7.11
N GLU A 87 -2.85 -1.11 7.67
CA GLU A 87 -2.80 -1.50 9.07
C GLU A 87 -1.45 -1.10 9.67
N LEU A 88 -1.51 -0.22 10.67
CA LEU A 88 -0.42 0.21 11.51
C LEU A 88 -0.44 -0.65 12.77
N ILE A 89 0.32 -1.75 12.72
CA ILE A 89 0.35 -2.73 13.79
C ILE A 89 1.43 -2.38 14.84
N PRO A 90 1.26 -2.81 16.11
CA PRO A 90 2.24 -2.56 17.18
C PRO A 90 3.66 -3.07 16.91
N LEU A 91 3.83 -3.96 15.92
CA LEU A 91 5.13 -4.40 15.43
C LEU A 91 5.95 -3.22 14.88
N ALA A 92 5.32 -2.29 14.16
CA ALA A 92 6.02 -1.18 13.52
C ALA A 92 6.35 -0.03 14.48
N SER A 93 5.55 0.16 15.53
CA SER A 93 5.80 1.20 16.51
C SER A 93 5.04 0.94 17.80
N PRO A 94 5.63 1.24 18.98
CA PRO A 94 4.92 1.12 20.26
C PRO A 94 3.77 2.13 20.44
N ILE A 95 3.68 3.15 19.57
CA ILE A 95 2.56 4.10 19.58
C ILE A 95 1.32 3.57 18.85
N PHE A 96 1.47 2.51 18.06
CA PHE A 96 0.35 1.89 17.35
C PHE A 96 -0.37 0.91 18.27
N GLU A 97 -1.69 1.02 18.33
CA GLU A 97 -2.54 0.16 19.14
C GLU A 97 -3.18 -0.93 18.28
N PRO A 98 -3.28 -2.17 18.77
CA PRO A 98 -3.98 -3.22 18.05
C PRO A 98 -5.49 -2.96 18.07
N GLY A 99 -6.17 -3.30 16.98
CA GLY A 99 -7.61 -3.18 16.89
C GLY A 99 -8.08 -2.84 15.49
N PRO A 100 -9.33 -2.37 15.34
CA PRO A 100 -9.81 -1.81 14.09
C PRO A 100 -8.92 -0.64 13.62
N PRO A 101 -8.83 -0.38 12.31
CA PRO A 101 -8.05 0.73 11.76
C PRO A 101 -8.37 2.06 12.45
N GLY A 102 -7.33 2.73 12.95
CA GLY A 102 -7.41 4.05 13.56
C GLY A 102 -7.43 5.17 12.52
N GLU A 103 -7.34 6.41 13.00
CA GLU A 103 -7.34 7.59 12.12
C GLU A 103 -6.15 7.61 11.16
N GLU A 104 -4.95 7.24 11.62
CA GLU A 104 -3.72 7.22 10.82
C GLU A 104 -3.75 6.12 9.74
N ASP A 105 -4.28 4.95 10.07
CA ASP A 105 -4.51 3.85 9.13
C ASP A 105 -5.47 4.25 8.01
N VAL A 106 -6.59 4.86 8.39
CA VAL A 106 -7.62 5.33 7.46
C VAL A 106 -7.09 6.49 6.61
N GLU A 107 -6.30 7.40 7.18
CA GLU A 107 -5.64 8.46 6.41
C GLU A 107 -4.68 7.88 5.37
N LEU A 108 -3.77 7.01 5.81
CA LEU A 108 -2.77 6.38 4.94
C LEU A 108 -3.44 5.65 3.78
N SER A 109 -4.39 4.75 4.08
CA SER A 109 -5.12 4.00 3.06
C SER A 109 -5.85 4.90 2.05
N ARG A 110 -6.49 5.98 2.51
CA ARG A 110 -7.20 6.93 1.62
C ARG A 110 -6.26 7.81 0.78
N VAL A 111 -5.08 8.17 1.30
CA VAL A 111 -4.07 8.88 0.53
C VAL A 111 -3.56 7.99 -0.60
N ILE A 112 -3.21 6.75 -0.29
CA ILE A 112 -2.74 5.80 -1.31
C ILE A 112 -3.85 5.45 -2.31
N ASP A 113 -5.08 5.19 -1.87
CA ASP A 113 -6.21 4.92 -2.77
C ASP A 113 -6.41 6.05 -3.78
N ARG A 114 -6.43 7.31 -3.30
CA ARG A 114 -6.55 8.48 -4.18
C ARG A 114 -5.37 8.60 -5.13
N GLY A 115 -4.15 8.35 -4.67
CA GLY A 115 -2.96 8.35 -5.52
C GLY A 115 -3.05 7.34 -6.67
N LEU A 116 -3.41 6.10 -6.36
CA LEU A 116 -3.57 5.02 -7.36
C LEU A 116 -4.75 5.29 -8.30
N ARG A 117 -5.88 5.78 -7.77
CA ARG A 117 -7.10 6.02 -8.53
C ARG A 117 -6.99 7.22 -9.46
N SER A 118 -6.42 8.33 -8.99
CA SER A 118 -6.25 9.56 -9.78
C SER A 118 -5.19 9.45 -10.87
N SER A 119 -4.21 8.55 -10.69
CA SER A 119 -3.22 8.23 -11.71
C SER A 119 -3.72 7.21 -12.74
N GLU A 120 -4.94 6.68 -12.57
CA GLU A 120 -5.51 5.61 -13.41
C GLU A 120 -4.58 4.39 -13.53
N MET A 121 -3.84 4.10 -12.46
CA MET A 121 -2.81 3.06 -12.46
C MET A 121 -3.39 1.66 -12.67
N ILE A 122 -4.63 1.47 -12.22
CA ILE A 122 -5.44 0.30 -12.52
C ILE A 122 -6.59 0.74 -13.42
N LYS A 123 -6.67 0.16 -14.61
CA LYS A 123 -7.77 0.42 -15.55
C LYS A 123 -9.01 -0.36 -15.14
N LEU A 124 -9.81 0.23 -14.26
CA LEU A 124 -11.01 -0.42 -13.70
C LEU A 124 -12.04 -0.81 -14.78
N ASP A 125 -12.10 -0.08 -15.88
CA ASP A 125 -13.03 -0.35 -16.98
C ASP A 125 -12.66 -1.66 -17.73
N GLU A 126 -11.38 -2.06 -17.72
CA GLU A 126 -10.90 -3.33 -18.29
C GLU A 126 -11.10 -4.52 -17.34
N LEU A 127 -11.53 -4.27 -16.11
CA LEU A 127 -11.75 -5.29 -15.07
C LEU A 127 -13.20 -5.81 -15.03
N VAL A 128 -14.07 -5.36 -15.94
CA VAL A 128 -15.47 -5.78 -16.01
C VAL A 128 -15.60 -7.06 -16.83
N LEU A 129 -16.30 -8.07 -16.28
CA LEU A 129 -16.64 -9.29 -17.01
C LEU A 129 -18.08 -9.26 -17.50
N ILE A 130 -19.01 -8.98 -16.59
CA ILE A 130 -20.43 -8.81 -16.87
C ILE A 130 -20.86 -7.51 -16.18
N PRO A 131 -21.17 -6.46 -16.94
CA PRO A 131 -21.65 -5.20 -16.38
C PRO A 131 -22.77 -5.38 -15.37
N GLY A 132 -22.62 -4.76 -14.19
CA GLY A 132 -23.60 -4.82 -13.11
C GLY A 132 -23.69 -6.13 -12.33
N GLU A 133 -22.97 -7.19 -12.74
CA GLU A 133 -23.04 -8.50 -12.08
C GLU A 133 -21.68 -9.00 -11.60
N LYS A 134 -20.65 -8.96 -12.44
CA LYS A 134 -19.37 -9.61 -12.15
C LYS A 134 -18.20 -8.78 -12.67
N VAL A 135 -17.32 -8.39 -11.76
CA VAL A 135 -16.09 -7.65 -12.06
C VAL A 135 -14.93 -8.21 -11.26
N TRP A 136 -13.71 -7.87 -11.66
CA TRP A 136 -12.54 -8.08 -10.80
C TRP A 136 -12.46 -6.98 -9.75
N ALA A 137 -12.17 -7.40 -8.53
CA ALA A 137 -11.86 -6.56 -7.39
C ALA A 137 -10.40 -6.75 -7.00
N VAL A 138 -9.68 -5.63 -6.94
CA VAL A 138 -8.27 -5.55 -6.56
C VAL A 138 -8.19 -4.98 -5.14
N PHE A 139 -7.72 -5.81 -4.22
CA PHE A 139 -7.47 -5.45 -2.84
C PHE A 139 -5.97 -5.21 -2.67
N VAL A 140 -5.61 -4.02 -2.19
CA VAL A 140 -4.24 -3.62 -1.89
C VAL A 140 -4.13 -3.46 -0.38
N ASP A 141 -3.49 -4.41 0.28
CA ASP A 141 -3.38 -4.46 1.73
C ASP A 141 -1.96 -4.07 2.16
N ILE A 142 -1.84 -2.95 2.88
CA ILE A 142 -0.59 -2.33 3.28
C ILE A 142 -0.36 -2.59 4.77
N TYR A 143 0.78 -3.18 5.12
CA TYR A 143 1.19 -3.42 6.50
C TYR A 143 2.51 -2.71 6.78
N ALA A 144 2.50 -1.80 7.76
CA ALA A 144 3.75 -1.25 8.28
C ALA A 144 4.44 -2.30 9.17
N LEU A 145 5.73 -2.53 8.93
CA LEU A 145 6.57 -3.44 9.73
C LEU A 145 7.56 -2.69 10.62
N ASP A 146 8.02 -1.51 10.19
CA ASP A 146 8.86 -0.60 10.98
C ASP A 146 8.51 0.86 10.66
N HIS A 147 8.33 1.70 11.68
CA HIS A 147 7.97 3.11 11.54
C HIS A 147 9.15 4.05 11.84
N GLY A 148 10.06 4.18 10.89
CA GLY A 148 11.13 5.19 10.87
C GLY A 148 10.73 6.56 10.29
N GLY A 149 9.44 6.83 10.07
CA GLY A 149 8.92 8.06 9.44
C GLY A 149 8.73 7.97 7.92
N ASN A 150 7.98 8.91 7.32
CA ASN A 150 7.58 8.91 5.90
C ASN A 150 6.90 7.61 5.44
N LEU A 151 5.85 7.18 6.16
CA LEU A 151 5.08 5.97 5.81
C LEU A 151 4.32 6.11 4.49
N ILE A 152 3.86 7.32 4.14
CA ILE A 152 3.07 7.54 2.92
C ILE A 152 3.89 7.13 1.69
N ASP A 153 5.11 7.63 1.56
CA ASP A 153 5.95 7.33 0.39
C ASP A 153 6.36 5.85 0.35
N ALA A 154 6.74 5.27 1.50
CA ALA A 154 7.09 3.85 1.58
C ALA A 154 5.90 2.96 1.17
N SER A 155 4.70 3.28 1.64
CA SER A 155 3.46 2.58 1.28
C SER A 155 3.06 2.77 -0.17
N ALA A 156 3.26 3.97 -0.74
CA ALA A 156 3.03 4.22 -2.15
C ALA A 156 3.96 3.37 -3.02
N LEU A 157 5.26 3.38 -2.72
CA LEU A 157 6.26 2.57 -3.43
C LEU A 157 5.94 1.08 -3.33
N ALA A 158 5.58 0.58 -2.14
CA ALA A 158 5.22 -0.81 -1.94
C ALA A 158 3.96 -1.22 -2.69
N SER A 159 2.94 -0.37 -2.69
CA SER A 159 1.68 -0.60 -3.42
C SER A 159 1.90 -0.66 -4.92
N VAL A 160 2.66 0.30 -5.46
CA VAL A 160 3.00 0.33 -6.89
C VAL A 160 3.83 -0.89 -7.27
N ALA A 161 4.87 -1.22 -6.51
CA ALA A 161 5.72 -2.36 -6.78
C ALA A 161 4.94 -3.69 -6.73
N ALA A 162 4.03 -3.84 -5.77
CA ALA A 162 3.18 -5.03 -5.67
C ALA A 162 2.18 -5.12 -6.83
N LEU A 163 1.57 -4.00 -7.24
CA LEU A 163 0.67 -3.94 -8.39
C LEU A 163 1.39 -4.30 -9.70
N LEU A 164 2.62 -3.81 -9.90
CA LEU A 164 3.42 -4.10 -11.10
C LEU A 164 3.74 -5.59 -11.28
N THR A 165 3.82 -6.35 -10.18
CA THR A 165 4.08 -7.78 -10.23
C THR A 165 2.84 -8.64 -10.02
N THR A 166 1.65 -8.02 -9.97
CA THR A 166 0.39 -8.74 -9.77
C THR A 166 0.05 -9.60 -10.97
N GLN A 167 -0.16 -10.89 -10.74
CA GLN A 167 -0.62 -11.86 -11.72
C GLN A 167 -1.89 -12.54 -11.22
N TYR A 168 -2.93 -12.54 -12.05
CA TYR A 168 -4.18 -13.22 -11.75
C TYR A 168 -4.64 -14.05 -12.95
N ASN A 169 -5.44 -15.08 -12.67
CA ASN A 169 -5.91 -15.98 -13.72
C ASN A 169 -6.98 -15.28 -14.56
N LYS A 170 -6.80 -15.32 -15.88
CA LYS A 170 -7.82 -14.89 -16.82
C LYS A 170 -9.03 -15.83 -16.71
N VAL A 171 -10.22 -15.25 -16.72
CA VAL A 171 -11.49 -15.98 -16.78
C VAL A 171 -12.11 -15.73 -18.14
N GLU A 172 -12.52 -16.80 -18.82
CA GLU A 172 -13.31 -16.72 -20.05
C GLU A 172 -14.76 -17.03 -19.72
N VAL A 173 -15.67 -16.29 -20.36
CA VAL A 173 -17.12 -16.43 -20.18
C VAL A 173 -17.67 -17.13 -21.41
N GLU A 174 -17.84 -18.44 -21.36
CA GLU A 174 -18.39 -19.23 -22.49
C GLU A 174 -19.93 -19.32 -22.45
N THR A 175 -20.52 -19.16 -21.26
CA THR A 175 -21.96 -19.03 -20.98
C THR A 175 -22.08 -18.48 -19.55
N LEU A 176 -23.26 -18.33 -18.92
CA LEU A 176 -23.40 -17.88 -17.51
C LEU A 176 -22.72 -18.81 -16.45
N GLN A 177 -21.80 -19.67 -16.85
CA GLN A 177 -20.94 -20.52 -16.03
C GLN A 177 -19.47 -20.07 -16.16
N PHE A 178 -18.78 -19.96 -15.02
CA PHE A 178 -17.38 -19.53 -14.96
C PHE A 178 -16.46 -20.74 -14.83
N GLU A 179 -15.44 -20.84 -15.69
CA GLU A 179 -14.30 -21.74 -15.50
C GLU A 179 -13.00 -20.93 -15.34
N PHE A 180 -12.19 -21.28 -14.32
CA PHE A 180 -10.87 -20.68 -14.13
C PHE A 180 -9.86 -21.34 -15.07
N LEU A 181 -9.26 -20.57 -15.98
CA LEU A 181 -8.14 -21.05 -16.78
C LEU A 181 -6.86 -20.96 -15.94
N LYS A 182 -6.26 -22.12 -15.64
CA LYS A 182 -4.90 -22.15 -15.08
C LYS A 182 -3.91 -21.78 -16.18
N SER A 183 -3.23 -20.64 -16.06
CA SER A 183 -2.09 -20.38 -16.93
C SER A 183 -0.95 -21.34 -16.54
N LEU A 184 -0.63 -22.25 -17.45
CA LEU A 184 0.55 -23.10 -17.40
C LEU A 184 1.59 -22.48 -18.32
N GLU A 185 2.40 -21.54 -17.82
CA GLU A 185 3.68 -21.22 -18.43
C GLU A 185 4.74 -21.08 -17.33
N LYS A 186 5.29 -22.24 -16.93
CA LYS A 186 6.64 -22.33 -16.39
C LYS A 186 7.57 -22.58 -17.59
N ASN A 187 8.43 -21.62 -17.89
CA ASN A 187 9.76 -21.85 -18.44
C ASN A 187 10.75 -21.05 -17.60
#